data_AF-A0A3D5J756-F1
#
_entry.id   AF-A0A3D5J756-F1
#
_cell.length_a   1.000
_cell.length_b   1.000
_cell.length_c   1.000
_cell.angle_alpha   90.00
_cell.angle_beta   90.00
_cell.angle_gamma   90.00
#
_symmetry.space_group_name_H-M   'P 1'
#
loop_
_entity.id
_entity.type
_entity.pdbx_description
1 polymer ?
#
loop_
_entity_poly.entity_id
_entity_poly.type
_entity_poly.pdbx_seq_one_letter_code
_entity_poly.pdbx_strand_id
1 'polypeptide(L)'
;MKRFSFRCNLQELEGPNNLVWRALKLFEEASGRTVRLIIHLQKRIPTGGGLGGGSGNAAATLLALNRWYDEPLSEKELQNLSDQLGSDVPFF
;
A
#
# COMPACT_ATOMS: atom_id res chain seq x y z
N MET A 1 3.86 -0.22 -22.18
CA MET A 1 3.03 -1.18 -21.42
C MET A 1 2.85 -0.62 -20.00
N LYS A 2 1.63 -0.42 -19.49
CA LYS A 2 1.43 0.21 -18.15
C LYS A 2 2.01 -0.69 -17.05
N ARG A 3 2.79 -0.10 -16.13
CA ARG A 3 3.54 -0.80 -15.08
C ARG A 3 2.60 -1.44 -14.06
N PHE A 4 1.67 -0.68 -13.49
CA PHE A 4 0.57 -1.11 -12.62
C PHE A 4 -0.65 -0.19 -12.85
N SER A 5 -1.78 -0.48 -12.24
CA SER A 5 -2.92 0.43 -12.14
C SER A 5 -3.44 0.49 -10.71
N PHE A 6 -3.71 1.69 -10.21
CA PHE A 6 -4.40 1.91 -8.94
C PHE A 6 -5.73 2.61 -9.22
N ARG A 7 -6.81 2.07 -8.65
CA ARG A 7 -8.18 2.57 -8.79
C ARG A 7 -8.83 2.68 -7.41
N CYS A 8 -9.73 3.65 -7.26
CA CYS A 8 -10.51 3.84 -6.05
C CYS A 8 -11.93 4.24 -6.43
N ASN A 9 -12.93 3.77 -5.67
CA ASN A 9 -14.31 4.22 -5.85
C ASN A 9 -14.53 5.72 -5.52
N LEU A 10 -13.53 6.36 -4.90
CA LEU A 10 -13.42 7.80 -4.70
C LEU A 10 -12.27 8.30 -5.56
N GLN A 11 -12.58 8.95 -6.69
CA GLN A 11 -11.61 9.28 -7.73
C GLN A 11 -10.53 10.27 -7.26
N GLU A 12 -10.88 11.17 -6.33
CA GLU A 12 -9.97 12.13 -5.70
C GLU A 12 -8.85 11.45 -4.89
N LEU A 13 -9.04 10.19 -4.51
CA LEU A 13 -8.03 9.39 -3.83
C LEU A 13 -7.16 8.58 -4.79
N GLU A 14 -7.41 8.63 -6.11
CA GLU A 14 -6.55 7.99 -7.10
C GLU A 14 -5.31 8.85 -7.35
N GLY A 15 -4.15 8.43 -6.84
CA GLY A 15 -2.90 9.12 -7.14
C GLY A 15 -1.78 8.90 -6.13
N PRO A 16 -0.64 9.59 -6.33
CA PRO A 16 0.57 9.41 -5.54
C PRO A 16 0.43 9.84 -4.08
N ASN A 17 -0.58 10.64 -3.74
CA ASN A 17 -0.85 11.03 -2.36
C ASN A 17 -1.53 9.91 -1.54
N ASN A 18 -2.04 8.86 -2.19
CA ASN A 18 -2.69 7.75 -1.49
C ASN A 18 -1.65 6.79 -0.89
N LEU A 19 -1.84 6.39 0.37
CA LEU A 19 -0.92 5.47 1.04
C LEU A 19 -0.81 4.10 0.36
N VAL A 20 -1.87 3.61 -0.30
CA VAL A 20 -1.81 2.37 -1.10
C VAL A 20 -0.86 2.53 -2.29
N TRP A 21 -0.92 3.67 -2.97
CA TRP A 21 -0.02 3.97 -4.08
C TRP A 21 1.43 4.09 -3.60
N ARG A 22 1.65 4.77 -2.48
CA ARG A 22 2.99 4.92 -1.85
C ARG A 22 3.53 3.56 -1.38
N ALA A 23 2.70 2.72 -0.77
CA ALA A 23 3.07 1.37 -0.32
C ALA A 23 3.55 0.51 -1.50
N LEU A 24 2.85 0.56 -2.63
CA LEU A 24 3.28 -0.12 -3.86
C LEU A 24 4.66 0.37 -4.30
N LYS A 25 4.93 1.68 -4.28
CA LYS A 25 6.23 2.22 -4.68
C LYS A 25 7.36 1.81 -3.76
N LEU A 26 7.16 1.91 -2.45
CA LEU A 26 8.15 1.47 -1.48
C LEU A 26 8.43 -0.03 -1.62
N PHE A 27 7.40 -0.85 -1.87
CA PHE A 27 7.58 -2.27 -2.15
C PHE A 27 8.42 -2.51 -3.41
N GLU A 28 8.13 -1.80 -4.53
CA GLU A 28 8.93 -1.93 -5.77
C GLU A 28 10.41 -1.58 -5.52
N GLU A 29 10.66 -0.51 -4.78
CA GLU A 29 12.01 -0.03 -4.44
C GLU A 29 12.77 -1.00 -3.54
N ALA A 30 12.12 -1.50 -2.47
CA ALA A 30 12.76 -2.39 -1.50
C ALA A 30 12.98 -3.81 -2.04
N SER A 31 12.00 -4.37 -2.77
CA SER A 31 12.05 -5.75 -3.25
C SER A 31 12.76 -5.93 -4.59
N GLY A 32 13.01 -4.82 -5.32
CA GLY A 32 13.46 -4.85 -6.71
C GLY A 32 12.43 -5.45 -7.68
N ARG A 33 11.20 -5.76 -7.22
CA ARG A 33 10.13 -6.31 -8.07
C ARG A 33 9.38 -5.18 -8.74
N THR A 34 9.11 -5.34 -10.03
CA THR A 34 8.18 -4.45 -10.74
C THR A 34 6.76 -4.97 -10.53
N VAL A 35 5.91 -4.17 -9.88
CA VAL A 35 4.52 -4.56 -9.63
C VAL A 35 3.72 -4.46 -10.92
N ARG A 36 3.13 -5.58 -11.35
CA ARG A 36 2.30 -5.68 -12.59
C ARG A 36 0.84 -6.04 -12.29
N LEU A 37 0.28 -5.40 -11.27
CA LEU A 37 -1.07 -5.67 -10.78
C LEU A 37 -2.01 -4.49 -10.98
N ILE A 38 -3.30 -4.80 -10.98
CA ILE A 38 -4.37 -3.81 -10.83
C ILE A 38 -4.82 -3.86 -9.38
N ILE A 39 -4.67 -2.75 -8.67
CA ILE A 39 -5.14 -2.59 -7.30
C ILE A 39 -6.39 -1.73 -7.34
N HIS A 40 -7.49 -2.27 -6.81
CA HIS A 40 -8.74 -1.54 -6.65
C HIS A 40 -9.05 -1.39 -5.15
N LEU A 41 -9.12 -0.15 -4.68
CA LEU A 41 -9.52 0.18 -3.32
C LEU A 41 -11.00 0.54 -3.29
N GLN A 42 -11.81 -0.26 -2.61
CA GLN A 42 -13.17 0.12 -2.26
C GLN A 42 -13.19 0.76 -0.86
N LYS A 43 -13.11 2.09 -0.82
CA LYS A 43 -13.16 2.89 0.38
C LYS A 43 -14.58 2.94 0.94
N ARG A 44 -14.76 2.35 2.12
CA ARG A 44 -15.98 2.43 2.95
C ARG A 44 -15.75 3.23 4.23
N ILE A 45 -14.55 3.13 4.81
CA ILE A 45 -14.14 3.93 5.97
C ILE A 45 -13.82 5.35 5.50
N PRO A 46 -14.46 6.40 6.02
CA PRO A 46 -14.19 7.78 5.64
C PRO A 46 -12.72 8.18 5.84
N THR A 47 -12.21 9.05 4.98
CA THR A 47 -10.89 9.67 5.15
C THR A 47 -10.92 10.70 6.27
N GLY A 48 -9.82 10.84 7.02
CA GLY A 48 -9.66 11.89 8.04
C GLY A 48 -10.45 11.68 9.34
N GLY A 49 -11.25 10.62 9.47
CA GLY A 49 -12.07 10.35 10.65
C GLY A 49 -11.34 9.75 11.86
N GLY A 50 -10.00 9.65 11.84
CA GLY A 50 -9.22 9.05 12.94
C GLY A 50 -9.37 7.52 13.11
N LEU A 51 -9.98 6.84 12.14
CA LEU A 51 -10.29 5.40 12.20
C LEU A 51 -9.17 4.49 11.64
N GLY A 52 -7.99 5.03 11.33
CA GLY A 52 -6.88 4.27 10.75
C GLY A 52 -7.13 3.68 9.36
N GLY A 53 -8.23 4.05 8.69
CA GLY A 53 -8.65 3.41 7.45
C GLY A 53 -7.65 3.54 6.30
N GLY A 54 -6.87 4.62 6.22
CA GLY A 54 -5.81 4.77 5.23
C GLY A 54 -4.57 3.92 5.57
N SER A 55 -4.20 3.91 6.85
CA SER A 55 -3.05 3.17 7.38
C SER A 55 -3.22 1.67 7.19
N GLY A 56 -4.38 1.13 7.56
CA GLY A 56 -4.69 -0.29 7.33
C GLY A 56 -4.75 -0.68 5.85
N ASN A 57 -5.14 0.25 4.96
CA ASN A 57 -5.06 -0.01 3.52
C ASN A 57 -3.60 -0.12 3.04
N ALA A 58 -2.70 0.69 3.58
CA ALA A 58 -1.28 0.66 3.25
C ALA A 58 -0.61 -0.63 3.75
N ALA A 59 -0.82 -0.99 5.01
CA ALA A 59 -0.30 -2.23 5.61
C ALA A 59 -0.78 -3.48 4.86
N ALA A 60 -2.09 -3.57 4.60
CA ALA A 60 -2.66 -4.66 3.81
C ALA A 60 -2.07 -4.73 2.39
N THR A 61 -1.75 -3.59 1.78
CA THR A 61 -1.10 -3.55 0.46
C THR A 61 0.32 -4.12 0.52
N LEU A 62 1.14 -3.72 1.50
CA LEU A 62 2.49 -4.27 1.66
C LEU A 62 2.47 -5.79 1.87
N LEU A 63 1.61 -6.27 2.78
CA LEU A 63 1.47 -7.70 3.06
C LEU A 63 1.00 -8.49 1.83
N ALA A 64 0.00 -7.97 1.12
CA ALA A 64 -0.53 -8.61 -0.08
C ALA A 64 0.51 -8.67 -1.21
N LEU A 65 1.25 -7.58 -1.44
CA LEU A 65 2.33 -7.56 -2.42
C LEU A 65 3.45 -8.52 -2.04
N ASN A 66 3.88 -8.53 -0.77
CA ASN A 66 4.93 -9.44 -0.32
C ASN A 66 4.55 -10.90 -0.57
N ARG A 67 3.33 -11.30 -0.17
CA ARG A 67 2.82 -12.65 -0.43
C ARG A 67 2.69 -12.96 -1.92
N TRP A 68 2.26 -11.99 -2.73
CA TRP A 68 2.09 -12.20 -4.18
C TRP A 68 3.40 -12.46 -4.91
N TYR A 69 4.51 -11.88 -4.44
CA TYR A 69 5.83 -12.01 -5.06
C TYR A 69 6.73 -13.02 -4.33
N ASP A 70 6.14 -14.00 -3.65
CA ASP A 70 6.82 -15.09 -2.93
C ASP A 70 7.71 -14.60 -1.76
N GLU A 71 7.17 -13.67 -0.97
CA GLU A 71 7.76 -13.14 0.27
C GLU A 71 9.21 -12.61 0.11
N PRO A 72 9.47 -11.68 -0.83
CA PRO A 72 10.81 -11.17 -1.09
C PRO A 72 11.36 -10.28 0.03
N LEU A 73 10.50 -9.78 0.93
CA LEU A 73 10.87 -8.96 2.08
C LEU A 73 10.57 -9.70 3.37
N SER A 74 11.47 -9.58 4.34
CA SER A 74 11.29 -10.04 5.71
C SER A 74 10.23 -9.20 6.46
N GLU A 75 9.72 -9.74 7.56
CA GLU A 75 8.81 -9.01 8.45
C GLU A 75 9.43 -7.70 8.94
N LYS A 76 10.73 -7.70 9.25
CA LYS A 76 11.42 -6.49 9.70
C LYS A 76 11.49 -5.42 8.62
N GLU A 77 11.72 -5.81 7.36
CA GLU A 77 11.69 -4.88 6.23
C GLU A 77 10.29 -4.33 6.00
N LEU A 78 9.25 -5.17 6.05
CA LEU A 78 7.86 -4.73 5.94
C LEU A 78 7.48 -3.75 7.05
N GLN A 79 7.95 -3.96 8.28
CA GLN A 79 7.72 -3.04 9.38
C GLN A 79 8.43 -1.70 9.15
N ASN A 80 9.69 -1.73 8.70
CA ASN A 80 10.42 -0.51 8.36
C ASN A 80 9.76 0.27 7.20
N LEU A 81 9.15 -0.42 6.23
CA LEU A 81 8.35 0.24 5.18
C LEU A 81 7.04 0.82 5.72
N SER A 82 6.40 0.12 6.66
CA SER A 82 5.18 0.59 7.32
C SER A 82 5.44 1.89 8.09
N ASP A 83 6.54 1.97 8.85
CA ASP A 83 6.96 3.17 9.57
C ASP A 83 7.13 4.40 8.65
N GLN A 84 7.62 4.20 7.43
CA GLN A 84 7.81 5.27 6.42
C GLN A 84 6.49 5.78 5.82
N LEU A 85 5.43 4.96 5.83
CA LEU A 85 4.13 5.31 5.27
C LEU A 85 3.32 6.17 6.24
N GLY A 86 3.41 5.88 7.54
CA GLY A 86 2.80 6.67 8.61
C GLY A 86 2.86 5.95 9.96
N SER A 87 2.81 6.73 11.06
CA SER A 87 2.93 6.21 12.43
C SER A 87 1.91 5.13 12.77
N ASP A 88 0.73 5.17 12.16
CA ASP A 88 -0.36 4.25 12.48
C ASP A 88 -0.31 2.96 11.64
N VAL A 89 0.51 2.92 10.57
CA VAL A 89 0.57 1.76 9.65
C VAL A 89 1.10 0.49 10.33
N PRO A 90 2.16 0.52 11.17
CA PRO A 90 2.70 -0.68 11.83
C PRO A 90 1.75 -1.38 12.79
N PHE A 91 0.63 -0.74 13.17
CA PHE A 91 -0.37 -1.34 14.06
C PHE A 91 -1.38 -2.23 13.31
N PHE A 92 -1.35 -2.22 11.98
CA PHE A 92 -2.21 -3.02 11.10
C PHE A 92 -1.41 -4.10 10.38
#